data_AF-A0A2V2SYX0-F1
#
_entry.id   AF-A0A2V2SYX0-F1
#
_cell.length_a   1.000
_cell.length_b   1.000
_cell.length_c   1.000
_cell.angle_alpha   90.00
_cell.angle_beta   90.00
_cell.angle_gamma   90.00
#
_symmetry.space_group_name_H-M   'P 1'
#
loop_
_entity.id
_entity.type
_entity.pdbx_description
1 polymer ?
#
loop_
_entity_poly.entity_id
_entity_poly.type
_entity_poly.pdbx_seq_one_letter_code
_entity_poly.pdbx_strand_id
1 'polypeptide(L)'
;MKRGRQAGFTLLEAVVALTLLAVVGSALLAWLGTGFRTLERMNDVQRRLDATRTGLAYLEGLNPMLQPSGSVTLGSYRLDWESHLLAAPRPVVSRYNGHPGPFDSALYRVQARVLGEDLPPLPVSLELAGYRLARPADGDQGSEP
;
A
#
# COMPACT_ATOMS: atom_id res chain seq x y z
N MET A 1 57.80 -26.44 51.16
CA MET A 1 57.70 -25.97 49.75
C MET A 1 56.37 -26.43 49.18
N LYS A 2 55.40 -25.53 48.98
CA LYS A 2 54.09 -25.86 48.41
C LYS A 2 54.24 -26.08 46.91
N ARG A 3 54.26 -27.34 46.46
CA ARG A 3 54.12 -27.69 45.04
C ARG A 3 52.70 -27.35 44.61
N GLY A 4 52.54 -26.25 43.88
CA GLY A 4 51.29 -25.93 43.19
C GLY A 4 50.97 -27.09 42.24
N ARG A 5 49.80 -27.71 42.42
CA ARG A 5 49.26 -28.67 41.46
C ARG A 5 49.19 -27.94 40.11
N GLN A 6 50.02 -28.34 39.15
CA GLN A 6 49.76 -28.05 37.75
C GLN A 6 48.43 -28.73 37.44
N ALA A 7 47.35 -27.95 37.47
CA ALA A 7 46.07 -28.32 36.91
C ALA A 7 46.31 -28.41 35.41
N GLY A 8 46.61 -29.62 34.94
CA GLY A 8 46.82 -29.88 33.52
C GLY A 8 45.56 -29.46 32.78
N PHE A 9 45.71 -28.50 31.87
CA PHE A 9 44.84 -28.29 30.73
C PHE A 9 44.76 -29.64 30.01
N THR A 10 43.72 -30.42 30.28
CA THR A 10 43.62 -31.77 29.71
C THR A 10 43.11 -31.66 28.28
N LEU A 11 43.57 -32.54 27.38
CA LEU A 11 43.04 -32.64 26.01
C LEU A 11 41.50 -32.74 25.99
N LEU A 12 40.93 -33.41 27.00
CA LEU A 12 39.49 -33.56 27.17
C LEU A 12 38.80 -32.20 27.42
N GLU A 13 39.38 -31.33 28.24
CA GLU A 13 38.83 -30.01 28.55
C GLU A 13 38.84 -29.10 27.33
N ALA A 14 39.91 -29.16 26.51
CA ALA A 14 39.97 -28.42 25.24
C ALA A 14 38.87 -28.88 24.27
N VAL A 15 38.64 -30.19 24.16
CA VAL A 15 37.57 -30.74 23.31
C VAL A 15 36.20 -30.34 23.85
N VAL A 16 35.97 -30.40 25.18
CA VAL A 16 34.72 -29.96 25.80
C VAL A 16 34.48 -28.46 25.59
N ALA A 17 35.51 -27.62 25.71
CA ALA A 17 35.39 -26.19 25.45
C ALA A 17 35.04 -25.91 23.98
N LEU A 18 35.68 -26.60 23.04
CA LEU A 18 35.37 -26.52 21.61
C LEU A 18 33.94 -26.96 21.29
N THR A 19 33.45 -28.05 21.90
CA THR A 19 32.08 -28.52 21.68
C THR A 19 31.05 -27.55 22.27
N LEU A 20 31.28 -27.05 23.48
CA LEU A 20 30.43 -26.03 24.09
C LEU A 20 30.40 -24.76 23.24
N LEU A 21 31.56 -24.30 22.76
CA LEU A 21 31.66 -23.15 21.88
C LEU A 21 30.89 -23.39 20.57
N ALA A 22 31.01 -24.56 19.97
CA ALA A 22 30.30 -24.91 18.74
C ALA A 22 28.77 -24.93 18.94
N VAL A 23 28.28 -25.48 20.06
CA VAL A 23 26.85 -25.52 20.39
C VAL A 23 26.31 -24.11 20.61
N VAL A 24 26.98 -23.30 21.45
CA VAL A 24 26.58 -21.93 21.73
C VAL A 24 26.63 -21.06 20.47
N GLY A 25 27.69 -21.19 19.68
CA GLY A 25 27.84 -20.48 18.41
C GLY A 25 26.72 -20.85 17.42
N SER A 26 26.38 -22.13 17.32
CA SER A 26 25.28 -22.61 16.46
C SER A 26 23.93 -22.05 16.91
N ALA A 27 23.66 -22.02 18.21
CA ALA A 27 22.43 -21.43 18.76
C ALA A 27 22.34 -19.93 18.46
N LEU A 28 23.46 -19.20 18.60
CA LEU A 28 23.52 -17.76 18.30
C LEU A 28 23.29 -17.48 16.81
N LEU A 29 23.90 -18.27 15.92
CA LEU A 29 23.69 -18.16 14.47
C LEU A 29 22.24 -18.45 14.08
N ALA A 30 21.61 -19.46 14.68
CA ALA A 30 20.20 -19.77 14.45
C ALA A 30 19.27 -18.64 14.93
N TRP A 31 19.60 -18.01 16.06
CA TRP A 31 18.88 -16.84 16.56
C TRP A 31 19.01 -15.65 15.60
N LEU A 32 20.23 -15.36 15.13
CA LEU A 32 20.48 -14.29 14.16
C LEU A 32 19.72 -14.52 12.84
N GLY A 33 19.71 -15.75 12.33
CA GLY A 33 18.92 -16.11 11.14
C GLY A 33 17.41 -15.93 11.33
N THR A 34 16.92 -16.02 12.56
CA THR A 34 15.51 -15.74 12.88
C THR A 34 15.22 -14.24 12.91
N GLY A 35 16.18 -13.43 13.36
CA GLY A 35 16.15 -11.97 13.25
C GLY A 35 16.08 -11.50 11.79
N PHE A 36 16.96 -12.00 10.93
CA PHE A 36 16.98 -11.62 9.50
C PHE A 36 15.67 -11.93 8.78
N ARG A 37 15.13 -13.14 8.96
CA ARG A 37 13.81 -13.52 8.39
C ARG A 37 12.67 -12.62 8.86
N THR A 38 12.80 -12.06 10.07
CA THR A 38 11.79 -11.13 10.60
C THR A 38 11.91 -9.76 9.95
N LEU A 39 13.13 -9.27 9.73
CA LEU A 39 13.38 -8.03 8.98
C LEU A 39 12.92 -8.13 7.52
N GLU A 40 13.18 -9.25 6.85
CA GLU A 40 12.70 -9.49 5.48
C GLU A 40 11.18 -9.41 5.41
N ARG A 41 10.47 -10.12 6.31
CA ARG A 41 9.00 -10.05 6.39
C ARG A 41 8.49 -8.64 6.67
N MET A 42 9.17 -7.88 7.54
CA MET A 42 8.80 -6.49 7.83
C MET A 42 8.94 -5.61 6.59
N ASN A 43 10.04 -5.76 5.84
CA ASN A 43 10.26 -5.04 4.60
C ASN A 43 9.18 -5.36 3.55
N ASP A 44 8.78 -6.63 3.41
CA ASP A 44 7.71 -7.04 2.50
C ASP A 44 6.36 -6.42 2.87
N VAL A 45 6.03 -6.39 4.17
CA VAL A 45 4.81 -5.75 4.67
C VAL A 45 4.84 -4.26 4.38
N GLN A 46 5.97 -3.59 4.63
CA GLN A 46 6.11 -2.17 4.38
C GLN A 46 5.96 -1.83 2.90
N ARG A 47 6.59 -2.58 1.99
CA ARG A 47 6.43 -2.40 0.54
C ARG A 47 4.98 -2.53 0.09
N ARG A 48 4.22 -3.50 0.64
CA ARG A 48 2.80 -3.68 0.33
C ARG A 48 1.94 -2.51 0.82
N LEU A 49 2.24 -1.99 2.02
CA LEU A 49 1.54 -0.82 2.57
C LEU A 49 1.80 0.43 1.74
N ASP A 50 3.06 0.67 1.34
CA ASP A 50 3.44 1.83 0.56
C ASP A 50 2.82 1.78 -0.85
N ALA A 51 2.83 0.62 -1.51
CA ALA A 51 2.14 0.41 -2.79
C ALA A 51 0.64 0.70 -2.70
N THR A 52 -0.02 0.14 -1.67
CA THR A 52 -1.47 0.31 -1.45
C THR A 52 -1.82 1.78 -1.18
N ARG A 53 -1.04 2.46 -0.32
CA ARG A 53 -1.25 3.89 0.00
C ARG A 53 -1.07 4.77 -1.22
N THR A 54 -0.03 4.51 -2.01
CA THR A 54 0.25 5.26 -3.25
C THR A 54 -0.89 5.11 -4.25
N GLY A 55 -1.37 3.88 -4.46
CA GLY A 55 -2.52 3.62 -5.33
C GLY A 55 -3.80 4.30 -4.84
N LEU A 56 -4.09 4.20 -3.54
CA LEU A 56 -5.27 4.81 -2.94
C LEU A 56 -5.25 6.34 -3.07
N ALA A 57 -4.11 6.98 -2.78
CA ALA A 57 -3.96 8.43 -2.89
C ALA A 57 -4.23 8.95 -4.32
N TYR A 58 -3.83 8.19 -5.35
CA TYR A 58 -4.17 8.53 -6.73
C TYR A 58 -5.68 8.38 -6.99
N LEU A 59 -6.28 7.27 -6.55
CA LEU A 59 -7.71 6.99 -6.78
C LEU A 59 -8.61 7.99 -6.05
N GLU A 60 -8.23 8.52 -4.89
CA GLU A 60 -9.00 9.54 -4.17
C GLU A 60 -9.20 10.84 -4.99
N GLY A 61 -8.27 11.16 -5.89
CA GLY A 61 -8.37 12.30 -6.81
C GLY A 61 -9.04 11.97 -8.16
N LEU A 62 -9.34 10.70 -8.42
CA LEU A 62 -9.92 10.24 -9.69
C LEU A 62 -11.40 10.59 -9.76
N ASN A 63 -11.83 11.16 -10.89
CA ASN A 63 -13.24 11.27 -11.21
C ASN A 63 -13.68 10.07 -12.07
N PRO A 64 -14.34 9.04 -11.49
CA PRO A 64 -14.68 7.80 -12.21
C PRO A 64 -15.74 8.00 -13.31
N MET A 65 -16.46 9.12 -13.30
CA MET A 65 -17.42 9.45 -14.36
C MET A 65 -16.75 9.95 -15.63
N LEU A 66 -15.57 10.57 -15.50
CA LEU A 66 -14.78 11.09 -16.63
C LEU A 66 -13.68 10.12 -17.06
N GLN A 67 -13.12 9.36 -16.10
CA GLN A 67 -12.03 8.41 -16.32
C GLN A 67 -12.44 7.02 -15.79
N PRO A 68 -13.35 6.32 -16.50
CA PRO A 68 -13.93 5.08 -16.01
C PRO A 68 -12.91 3.95 -15.94
N SER A 69 -11.93 3.91 -16.82
CA SER A 69 -10.83 2.94 -16.78
C SER A 69 -9.53 3.60 -17.20
N GLY A 70 -8.42 2.98 -16.82
CA GLY A 70 -7.11 3.50 -17.19
C GLY A 70 -5.96 2.76 -16.55
N SER A 71 -4.77 3.27 -16.86
CA SER A 71 -3.50 2.79 -16.33
C SER A 71 -2.58 3.99 -16.10
N VAL A 72 -1.90 4.02 -14.95
CA VAL A 72 -0.94 5.08 -14.62
C VAL A 72 0.27 4.51 -13.91
N THR A 73 1.44 5.06 -14.19
CA THR A 73 2.68 4.74 -13.48
C THR A 73 2.88 5.72 -12.32
N LEU A 74 3.01 5.19 -11.11
CA LEU A 74 3.20 5.92 -9.85
C LEU A 74 4.58 5.57 -9.27
N GLY A 75 5.63 6.17 -9.84
CA GLY A 75 7.02 5.82 -9.50
C GLY A 75 7.35 4.39 -9.91
N SER A 76 7.66 3.53 -8.94
CA SER A 76 7.95 2.10 -9.14
C SER A 76 6.71 1.21 -9.27
N TYR A 77 5.52 1.78 -9.10
CA TYR A 77 4.26 1.03 -9.18
C TYR A 77 3.49 1.39 -10.44
N ARG A 78 2.68 0.44 -10.92
CA ARG A 78 1.67 0.68 -11.95
C ARG A 78 0.30 0.44 -11.34
N LEU A 79 -0.64 1.34 -11.58
CA LEU A 79 -2.02 1.23 -11.14
C LEU A 79 -2.91 1.07 -12.36
N ASP A 80 -3.67 -0.02 -12.40
CA ASP A 80 -4.69 -0.27 -13.41
C ASP A 80 -6.06 -0.26 -12.73
N TRP A 81 -7.05 0.43 -13.31
CA TRP A 81 -8.39 0.53 -12.71
C TRP A 81 -9.52 0.43 -13.73
N GLU A 82 -10.69 0.04 -13.21
CA GLU A 82 -11.97 0.03 -13.90
C GLU A 82 -13.09 0.43 -12.94
N SER A 83 -14.06 1.21 -13.43
CA SER A 83 -15.14 1.79 -12.65
C SER A 83 -16.48 1.23 -13.11
N HIS A 84 -17.27 0.74 -12.15
CA HIS A 84 -18.61 0.25 -12.39
C HIS A 84 -19.64 1.16 -11.73
N LEU A 85 -20.66 1.57 -12.49
CA LEU A 85 -21.73 2.41 -11.98
C LEU A 85 -22.58 1.64 -10.96
N LEU A 86 -22.75 2.20 -9.76
CA LEU A 86 -23.59 1.61 -8.70
C LEU A 86 -24.99 2.21 -8.65
N ALA A 87 -25.13 3.48 -9.01
CA ALA A 87 -26.41 4.19 -9.01
C ALA A 87 -26.53 5.08 -10.24
N ALA A 88 -27.74 5.20 -10.79
CA ALA A 88 -27.98 6.09 -11.92
C ALA A 88 -27.57 7.54 -11.60
N PRO A 89 -26.96 8.28 -12.54
CA PRO A 89 -26.60 9.68 -12.34
C PRO A 89 -27.80 10.53 -11.95
N ARG A 90 -27.59 11.42 -10.97
CA ARG A 90 -28.60 12.37 -10.50
C ARG A 90 -28.05 13.79 -10.52
N PRO A 91 -28.88 14.80 -10.83
CA PRO A 91 -28.46 16.18 -10.75
C PRO A 91 -28.13 16.55 -9.31
N VAL A 92 -27.00 17.22 -9.11
CA VAL A 92 -26.64 17.82 -7.83
C VAL A 92 -27.58 19.00 -7.59
N VAL A 93 -28.32 18.98 -6.49
CA VAL A 93 -29.26 20.06 -6.15
C VAL A 93 -28.59 21.15 -5.33
N SER A 94 -28.90 22.42 -5.64
CA SER A 94 -28.41 23.55 -4.86
C SER A 94 -29.03 23.55 -3.46
N ARG A 95 -28.19 23.80 -2.44
CA ARG A 95 -28.61 23.83 -1.03
C ARG A 95 -29.58 24.97 -0.71
N TYR A 96 -29.60 26.03 -1.52
CA TYR A 96 -30.35 27.26 -1.22
C TYR A 96 -31.76 27.27 -1.82
N ASN A 97 -31.96 26.65 -2.98
CA ASN A 97 -33.23 26.77 -3.72
C ASN A 97 -33.80 25.43 -4.20
N GLY A 98 -33.11 24.30 -3.95
CA GLY A 98 -33.56 22.97 -4.35
C GLY A 98 -33.58 22.73 -5.85
N HIS A 99 -33.20 23.72 -6.67
CA HIS A 99 -33.15 23.57 -8.11
C HIS A 99 -31.95 22.71 -8.52
N PRO A 100 -32.11 21.87 -9.57
CA PRO A 100 -31.01 21.10 -10.14
C PRO A 100 -29.89 22.03 -10.62
N GLY A 101 -28.70 21.92 -10.02
CA GLY A 101 -27.50 22.64 -10.43
C GLY A 101 -26.88 22.09 -11.72
N PRO A 102 -25.77 22.65 -12.22
CA PRO A 102 -25.24 22.33 -13.54
C PRO A 102 -24.54 20.95 -13.63
N PHE A 103 -24.30 20.29 -12.51
CA PHE A 103 -23.58 19.01 -12.44
C PHE A 103 -24.52 17.82 -12.22
N ASP A 104 -24.21 16.72 -12.90
CA ASP A 104 -24.68 15.39 -12.50
C ASP A 104 -23.62 14.72 -11.63
N SER A 105 -24.07 13.91 -10.67
CA SER A 105 -23.22 13.05 -9.86
C SER A 105 -23.74 11.62 -9.85
N ALA A 106 -22.84 10.63 -9.76
CA ALA A 106 -23.21 9.23 -9.60
C ALA A 106 -22.17 8.50 -8.74
N LEU A 107 -22.58 7.41 -8.10
CA LEU A 107 -21.68 6.58 -7.30
C LEU A 107 -21.12 5.45 -8.16
N TYR A 108 -19.80 5.25 -8.08
CA TYR A 108 -19.09 4.20 -8.79
C TYR A 108 -18.31 3.33 -7.82
N ARG A 109 -18.22 2.04 -8.11
CA ARG A 109 -17.23 1.15 -7.52
C ARG A 109 -16.01 1.12 -8.43
N VAL A 110 -14.88 1.58 -7.92
CA VAL A 110 -13.61 1.52 -8.64
C VAL A 110 -12.84 0.31 -8.14
N GLN A 111 -12.56 -0.62 -9.04
CA GLN A 111 -11.73 -1.78 -8.81
C GLN A 111 -10.38 -1.53 -9.47
N ALA A 112 -9.32 -1.61 -8.68
CA ALA A 112 -7.98 -1.35 -9.14
C ALA A 112 -7.01 -2.43 -8.70
N ARG A 113 -5.88 -2.53 -9.40
CA ARG A 113 -4.75 -3.38 -9.06
C ARG A 113 -3.48 -2.56 -9.09
N VAL A 114 -2.72 -2.62 -8.01
CA VAL A 114 -1.37 -2.06 -7.93
C VAL A 114 -0.39 -3.18 -8.29
N LEU A 115 0.40 -2.96 -9.33
CA LEU A 115 1.46 -3.85 -9.78
C LEU A 115 2.81 -3.24 -9.38
N GLY A 116 3.72 -4.08 -8.89
CA GLY A 116 5.12 -3.72 -8.63
C GLY A 116 6.02 -4.88 -9.04
N GLU A 117 7.32 -4.61 -9.23
CA GLU A 117 8.30 -5.57 -9.75
C GLU A 117 8.40 -6.85 -8.89
N ASP A 118 8.49 -6.68 -7.57
CA ASP A 118 8.60 -7.78 -6.59
C ASP A 118 7.31 -8.03 -5.80
N LEU A 119 6.18 -7.49 -6.25
CA LEU A 119 4.92 -7.60 -5.53
C LEU A 119 3.87 -8.32 -6.39
N PRO A 120 3.17 -9.32 -5.83
CA PRO A 120 1.98 -9.83 -6.51
C PRO A 120 0.97 -8.68 -6.68
N PRO A 121 0.15 -8.69 -7.74
CA PRO A 121 -0.87 -7.65 -7.95
C PRO A 121 -1.74 -7.48 -6.70
N LEU A 122 -1.74 -6.27 -6.14
CA LEU A 122 -2.50 -5.93 -4.94
C LEU A 122 -3.85 -5.34 -5.35
N PRO A 123 -4.98 -6.01 -5.06
CA PRO A 123 -6.29 -5.46 -5.34
C PRO A 123 -6.63 -4.33 -4.38
N VAL A 124 -7.22 -3.26 -4.92
CA VAL A 124 -7.77 -2.13 -4.17
C VAL A 124 -9.18 -1.88 -4.70
N SER A 125 -10.14 -1.69 -3.81
CA SER A 125 -11.51 -1.37 -4.19
C SER A 125 -12.04 -0.27 -3.28
N LEU A 126 -12.70 0.71 -3.88
CA LEU A 126 -13.33 1.81 -3.16
C LEU A 126 -14.55 2.31 -3.94
N GLU A 127 -15.41 3.05 -3.24
CA GLU A 127 -16.57 3.70 -3.85
C GLU A 127 -16.32 5.20 -3.95
N LEU A 128 -16.42 5.73 -5.17
CA LEU A 128 -16.11 7.12 -5.47
C LEU A 128 -17.32 7.79 -6.13
N ALA A 129 -17.56 9.03 -5.74
CA ALA A 129 -18.52 9.89 -6.43
C ALA A 129 -17.86 10.45 -7.70
N GLY A 130 -18.45 10.16 -8.86
CA GLY A 130 -18.11 10.80 -10.12
C GLY A 130 -19.02 11.99 -10.37
N TYR A 131 -18.51 13.00 -11.08
CA TYR A 131 -19.27 14.19 -11.45
C TYR A 131 -18.97 14.62 -12.89
N ARG A 132 -19.96 15.22 -13.56
CA ARG A 132 -19.75 15.87 -14.86
C ARG A 132 -20.63 17.10 -14.98
N LEU A 133 -20.19 18.07 -15.77
CA LEU A 133 -21.05 19.17 -16.19
C LEU A 133 -22.11 18.61 -17.15
N ALA A 134 -23.38 18.68 -16.75
CA ALA A 134 -24.51 18.17 -17.53
C ALA A 134 -25.34 19.28 -18.16
N ARG A 135 -25.29 20.48 -17.56
CA ARG A 135 -25.93 21.69 -18.08
C ARG A 135 -24.95 22.86 -18.01
N PRO A 136 -24.93 23.75 -19.01
CA PRO A 136 -24.21 25.01 -18.89
C PRO A 136 -24.79 25.79 -17.70
N ALA A 137 -23.92 26.46 -16.93
CA ALA A 137 -24.38 27.36 -15.89
C ALA A 137 -25.12 28.51 -16.59
N ASP A 138 -26.43 28.64 -16.38
CA ASP A 138 -27.17 29.84 -16.78
C ASP A 138 -26.60 31.02 -15.99
N GLY A 139 -25.70 31.75 -16.65
CA GLY A 139 -24.89 32.80 -16.03
C GLY A 139 -24.28 33.73 -17.06
N ASP A 140 -25.01 34.03 -18.14
CA ASP A 140 -24.73 35.19 -18.99
C ASP A 140 -26.05 35.71 -19.60
N GLN A 141 -26.86 36.38 -18.77
CA GLN A 141 -27.91 37.28 -19.25
C GLN A 141 -27.39 38.71 -19.14
N GLY A 142 -26.87 39.22 -20.26
CA GLY A 142 -27.00 40.60 -20.70
C GLY A 142 -26.40 41.69 -19.81
N SER A 143 -25.11 41.96 -20.00
CA SER A 143 -24.58 43.32 -19.84
C SER A 143 -24.31 43.89 -21.24
N GLU A 144 -25.33 44.47 -21.89
CA GLU A 144 -25.12 45.40 -23.00
C GLU A 144 -25.32 46.85 -22.50
N PRO A 145 -24.50 47.81 -22.99
CA PRO A 145 -24.36 49.17 -22.46
C PRO A 145 -25.51 50.12 -22.80
#